data_AF-A0A7T8GWE7-F1
#
_entry.id   AF-A0A7T8GWE7-F1
#
_cell.length_a   1.000
_cell.length_b   1.000
_cell.length_c   1.000
_cell.angle_alpha   90.00
_cell.angle_beta   90.00
_cell.angle_gamma   90.00
#
_symmetry.space_group_name_H-M   'P 1'
#
loop_
_entity.id
_entity.type
_entity.pdbx_description
1 polymer ?
#
loop_
_entity_poly.entity_id
_entity_poly.type
_entity_poly.pdbx_seq_one_letter_code
_entity_poly.pdbx_strand_id
1 'polypeptide(L)' 'EAWGPPVVVPWMDFVASGTPYTFQQDSAPAHKAKLVQSWLKKNVPNFWDFNT' A
#
# COMPACT_ATOMS: atom_id res chain seq x y z
N GLU A 1 15.71 9.08 11.72
CA GLU A 1 15.45 7.62 11.68
C GLU A 1 15.16 7.25 10.23
N ALA A 2 16.03 6.47 9.60
CA ALA A 2 15.86 6.08 8.20
C ALA A 2 15.21 4.70 8.17
N TRP A 3 13.90 4.67 7.93
CA TRP A 3 13.21 3.45 7.58
C TRP A 3 13.79 2.93 6.26
N GLY A 4 14.11 1.64 6.21
CA GLY A 4 14.57 1.00 4.98
C GLY A 4 13.55 1.15 3.84
N PRO A 5 13.91 0.76 2.60
CA PRO A 5 13.00 0.85 1.48
C PRO A 5 11.69 0.09 1.78
N PRO A 6 10.53 0.62 1.36
CA PRO A 6 9.24 0.00 1.64
C PRO A 6 9.19 -1.42 1.04
N VAL A 7 8.95 -2.41 1.90
CA VAL A 7 8.98 -3.84 1.53
C VAL A 7 7.65 -4.37 0.99
N VAL A 8 6.58 -3.58 1.10
CA VAL A 8 5.20 -4.03 0.82
C VAL A 8 5.03 -4.51 -0.61
N VAL A 9 5.37 -3.68 -1.61
CA VAL A 9 5.14 -4.03 -3.03
C VAL A 9 5.99 -5.23 -3.48
N PRO A 10 7.32 -5.26 -3.24
CA PRO A 10 8.12 -6.44 -3.60
C PRO A 10 7.65 -7.74 -2.94
N TRP A 11 7.18 -7.67 -1.69
CA TRP A 11 6.64 -8.85 -1.00
C TRP A 11 5.31 -9.31 -1.60
N MET A 12 4.41 -8.37 -1.92
CA MET A 12 3.13 -8.67 -2.55
C MET A 12 3.33 -9.26 -3.96
N ASP A 13 4.26 -8.73 -4.75
CA ASP A 13 4.56 -9.26 -6.09
C ASP A 13 5.05 -10.72 -6.02
N PHE A 14 5.89 -11.03 -5.02
CA PHE A 14 6.36 -12.39 -4.78
C PHE A 14 5.23 -13.32 -4.32
N VAL A 15 4.43 -12.92 -3.32
CA VAL A 15 3.38 -13.78 -2.74
C VAL A 15 2.21 -13.99 -3.70
N ALA A 16 1.81 -12.95 -4.42
CA ALA A 16 0.70 -13.04 -5.37
C ALA A 16 1.06 -13.87 -6.60
N SER A 17 2.35 -13.94 -6.96
CA SER A 17 2.84 -14.73 -8.11
C SER A 17 2.06 -14.44 -9.41
N GLY A 18 1.76 -13.15 -9.64
CA GLY A 18 0.97 -12.70 -10.80
C GLY A 18 -0.55 -12.82 -10.65
N THR A 19 -1.04 -13.38 -9.54
CA THR A 19 -2.47 -13.45 -9.23
C THR A 19 -2.99 -12.07 -8.80
N PRO A 20 -4.18 -11.62 -9.26
CA PRO A 20 -4.78 -10.40 -8.76
C PRO A 20 -4.99 -10.43 -7.25
N TYR A 21 -4.72 -9.31 -6.58
CA TYR A 21 -4.93 -9.16 -5.14
C TYR A 21 -5.59 -7.83 -4.80
N THR A 22 -6.15 -7.76 -3.59
CA THR A 22 -6.65 -6.53 -2.99
C THR A 22 -5.83 -6.22 -1.75
N PHE A 23 -5.32 -4.99 -1.66
CA PHE A 23 -4.63 -4.53 -0.47
C PHE A 23 -5.64 -4.02 0.56
N GLN A 24 -5.62 -4.59 1.77
CA GLN A 24 -6.48 -4.17 2.88
C GLN A 24 -5.63 -3.77 4.08
N GLN A 25 -6.03 -2.68 4.74
CA GLN A 25 -5.40 -2.14 5.94
C GLN A 25 -6.49 -1.65 6.89
N ASP A 26 -6.15 -1.53 8.17
CA ASP A 26 -7.09 -0.99 9.16
C ASP A 26 -7.26 0.53 9.01
N SER A 27 -8.09 1.12 9.87
CA SER A 27 -8.42 2.54 9.80
C SER A 27 -7.52 3.44 10.67
N ALA A 28 -6.36 2.95 11.11
CA ALA A 28 -5.45 3.70 11.97
C ALA A 28 -5.06 5.05 11.34
N PRO A 29 -4.88 6.13 12.15
CA PRO A 29 -4.60 7.46 11.61
C PRO A 29 -3.40 7.53 10.65
N ALA A 30 -2.35 6.74 10.91
CA ALA A 30 -1.18 6.66 10.05
C ALA A 30 -1.51 6.13 8.64
N HIS A 31 -2.41 5.15 8.54
CA HIS A 31 -2.85 4.57 7.27
C HIS A 31 -3.71 5.55 6.47
N LYS A 32 -4.46 6.42 7.13
CA LYS A 32 -5.26 7.48 6.48
C LYS A 32 -4.47 8.73 6.13
N ALA A 33 -3.21 8.84 6.59
CA ALA A 33 -2.40 10.01 6.32
C ALA A 33 -2.25 10.23 4.80
N LYS A 34 -2.41 11.49 4.35
CA LYS A 34 -2.36 11.85 2.94
C LYS A 34 -1.09 11.36 2.22
N LEU A 35 0.05 11.41 2.91
CA LEU A 35 1.33 10.90 2.40
C LEU A 35 1.26 9.40 2.10
N VAL A 36 0.72 8.62 3.05
CA VAL A 36 0.61 7.16 2.94
C VAL A 36 -0.40 6.78 1.85
N GLN A 37 -1.57 7.41 1.85
CA GLN A 37 -2.61 7.19 0.83
C GLN A 37 -2.13 7.52 -0.59
N SER A 38 -1.41 8.64 -0.75
CA SER A 38 -0.80 9.01 -2.05
C SER A 38 0.25 7.99 -2.51
N TRP A 39 1.05 7.45 -1.58
CA TRP A 39 2.03 6.42 -1.90
C TRP A 39 1.33 5.12 -2.32
N LEU A 40 0.30 4.69 -1.60
CA LEU A 40 -0.46 3.48 -1.92
C LEU A 40 -1.16 3.60 -3.28
N LYS A 41 -1.81 4.74 -3.56
CA LYS A 41 -2.44 5.02 -4.85
C LYS A 41 -1.47 4.95 -6.04
N LYS A 42 -0.21 5.34 -5.82
CA LYS A 42 0.84 5.30 -6.84
C LYS A 42 1.43 3.91 -7.06
N ASN A 43 1.53 3.09 -6.01
CA ASN A 43 2.36 1.88 -6.04
C ASN A 43 1.57 0.56 -5.89
N VAL A 44 0.34 0.60 -5.38
CA VAL A 44 -0.49 -0.58 -5.13
C VAL A 44 -1.62 -0.64 -6.17
N PRO A 45 -1.71 -1.72 -6.97
CA PRO A 45 -2.76 -1.87 -7.98
C PRO A 45 -4.15 -1.82 -7.37
N ASN A 46 -5.07 -1.12 -8.05
CA ASN A 46 -6.49 -1.03 -7.68
C ASN A 46 -6.74 -0.56 -6.23
N PHE A 47 -5.83 0.23 -5.66
CA PHE A 47 -5.98 0.75 -4.31
C PHE A 47 -7.14 1.75 -4.21
N TRP A 48 -8.02 1.52 -3.24
CA TRP A 48 -9.07 2.45 -2.87
C TRP A 48 -8.54 3.48 -1.87
N ASP A 49 -8.41 4.72 -2.30
CA ASP A 49 -7.95 5.85 -1.48
C ASP A 49 -9.13 6.39 -0.67
N PHE A 50 -9.00 6.38 0.65
CA PHE A 50 -10.04 6.87 1.55
C PHE A 50 -10.36 8.36 1.35
N ASN A 51 -9.42 9.13 0.79
CA ASN A 51 -9.54 10.58 0.65
C ASN A 51 -10.07 11.04 -0.72
N THR A 52 -10.42 10.13 -1.64
CA THR A 52 -10.94 10.46 -2.99
C THR A 52 -12.21 9.71 -3.30
#